data_AF-F0ZKP9-F1
#
_entry.id   AF-F0ZKP9-F1
#
_cell.length_a   1.000
_cell.length_b   1.000
_cell.length_c   1.000
_cell.angle_alpha   90.00
_cell.angle_beta   90.00
_cell.angle_gamma   90.00
#
_symmetry.space_group_name_H-M   'P 1'
#
loop_
_entity.id
_entity.type
_entity.pdbx_description
1 polymer ?
#
loop_
_entity_poly.entity_id
_entity_poly.type
_entity_poly.pdbx_seq_one_letter_code
_entity_poly.pdbx_strand_id
1 'polypeptide(L)' 'NNEKWFFKVFRDKYLLNKIFNFIHTYEWIMVDPHARIQYSNKKKFKDIDSLQWMLEKKQFPLIKCKLEAGEIIFNDIKA' A
#
# COMPACT_ATOMS: atom_id res chain seq x y z
N ASN A 1 -19.90 -3.37 -1.12
CA ASN A 1 -20.33 -2.22 -0.31
C ASN A 1 -19.25 -1.76 0.70
N ASN A 2 -17.97 -2.06 0.46
CA ASN A 2 -16.89 -1.87 1.43
C ASN A 2 -16.12 -0.54 1.27
N GLU A 3 -16.34 0.20 0.19
CA GLU A 3 -15.71 1.50 -0.08
C GLU A 3 -16.07 2.57 0.96
N LYS A 4 -17.25 2.47 1.58
CA LYS A 4 -17.71 3.46 2.58
C LYS A 4 -16.87 3.49 3.87
N TRP A 5 -16.22 2.39 4.22
CA TRP A 5 -15.41 2.31 5.45
C TRP A 5 -14.03 2.89 5.25
N PHE A 6 -13.43 2.71 4.08
CA PHE A 6 -12.09 3.21 3.76
C PHE A 6 -12.02 4.74 3.87
N PHE A 7 -12.93 5.46 3.20
CA PHE A 7 -12.98 6.93 3.29
C PHE A 7 -13.27 7.46 4.70
N LYS A 8 -13.99 6.67 5.53
CA LYS A 8 -14.30 7.04 6.91
C LYS A 8 -13.04 7.04 7.79
N VAL A 9 -12.13 6.08 7.57
CA VAL A 9 -10.82 6.00 8.23
C VAL A 9 -9.92 7.17 7.84
N PHE A 10 -9.95 7.62 6.58
CA PHE A 10 -9.19 8.80 6.13
C PHE A 10 -9.71 10.12 6.70
N ARG A 11 -11.01 10.20 7.01
CA ARG A 11 -11.63 11.39 7.62
C ARG A 11 -11.34 11.48 9.12
N ASP A 12 -11.08 10.34 9.77
CA ASP A 12 -10.66 10.27 11.16
C ASP A 12 -9.15 10.54 11.28
N LYS A 13 -8.81 11.79 11.60
CA LYS A 13 -7.42 12.26 11.75
C LYS A 13 -6.63 11.45 12.79
N TYR A 14 -7.29 10.90 13.81
CA TYR A 14 -6.63 10.10 14.85
C TYR A 14 -6.23 8.73 14.31
N LEU A 15 -7.15 8.02 13.65
CA LEU A 15 -6.81 6.76 12.98
C LEU A 15 -5.75 6.96 11.90
N LEU A 16 -5.88 8.03 11.12
CA LEU A 16 -4.91 8.38 10.08
C LEU A 16 -3.50 8.55 10.67
N ASN A 17 -3.35 9.37 11.70
CA ASN A 17 -2.05 9.57 12.36
C ASN A 17 -1.50 8.27 12.97
N LYS A 18 -2.37 7.41 13.50
CA LYS A 18 -1.95 6.13 14.09
C LYS A 18 -1.41 5.18 13.02
N ILE A 19 -2.04 5.13 11.84
CA ILE A 19 -1.57 4.37 10.68
C ILE A 19 -0.24 4.91 10.18
N PHE A 20 -0.13 6.24 10.01
CA PHE A 20 1.12 6.87 9.60
C PHE A 20 2.25 6.63 10.59
N ASN A 21 2.00 6.79 11.89
CA ASN A 21 2.99 6.48 12.92
C ASN A 21 3.45 5.03 12.84
N PHE A 22 2.54 4.08 12.64
CA PHE A 22 2.89 2.67 12.52
C PHE A 22 3.77 2.40 11.28
N ILE A 23 3.47 3.03 10.14
CA ILE A 23 4.30 2.96 8.93
C ILE A 23 5.69 3.57 9.17
N HIS A 24 5.78 4.66 9.93
CA HIS A 24 7.03 5.34 10.23
C HIS A 24 7.90 4.62 11.27
N THR A 25 7.30 3.91 12.23
CA THR A 25 8.01 3.20 13.31
C THR A 25 8.36 1.76 12.98
N TYR A 26 7.70 1.14 11.99
CA TYR A 26 8.09 -0.18 11.53
C TYR A 26 9.38 -0.07 10.71
N GLU A 27 10.52 -0.36 11.36
CA GLU A 27 11.81 -0.48 10.68
C GLU A 27 11.70 -1.48 9.52
N TRP A 28 12.22 -1.06 8.38
CA TRP A 28 12.10 -1.77 7.13
C TRP A 28 12.96 -3.02 7.22
N ILE A 29 12.33 -4.18 7.40
CA ILE A 29 13.02 -5.46 7.24
C ILE A 29 13.50 -5.51 5.79
N MET A 30 14.76 -5.17 5.55
CA MET A 30 15.44 -5.35 4.27
C MET A 30 15.52 -6.85 4.00
N VAL A 31 14.48 -7.37 3.35
CA VAL A 31 14.52 -8.70 2.77
C VAL A 31 15.51 -8.63 1.60
N ASP A 32 16.54 -9.46 1.65
CA ASP A 32 17.63 -9.53 0.67
C ASP A 32 17.09 -9.39 -0.78
N PRO A 33 17.41 -8.29 -1.49
CA PRO A 33 16.80 -7.97 -2.77
C PRO A 33 17.28 -8.85 -3.92
N HIS A 34 18.44 -9.51 -3.81
CA HIS A 34 19.10 -10.07 -4.99
C HIS A 34 18.59 -11.46 -5.38
N ALA A 35 18.07 -12.25 -4.45
CA ALA A 35 17.70 -13.64 -4.72
C ALA A 35 16.35 -13.84 -5.46
N ARG A 36 15.56 -12.77 -5.69
CA ARG A 36 14.17 -12.89 -6.21
C ARG A 36 13.81 -12.00 -7.40
N ILE A 37 14.72 -11.16 -7.89
CA ILE A 37 14.45 -10.27 -9.04
C ILE A 37 14.56 -11.07 -10.35
N GLN A 38 13.50 -11.77 -10.72
CA GLN A 38 13.31 -12.25 -12.10
C GLN A 38 12.65 -11.13 -12.93
N TYR A 39 13.08 -10.96 -14.19
CA TYR A 39 12.54 -9.93 -15.10
C TYR A 39 11.01 -10.02 -15.24
N SER A 40 10.47 -11.23 -15.19
CA SER A 40 9.02 -11.54 -15.20
C SER A 40 8.25 -10.99 -13.99
N ASN A 41 8.92 -10.71 -12.87
CA ASN A 41 8.29 -10.20 -11.65
C ASN A 41 8.22 -8.66 -11.62
N LYS A 42 8.74 -7.98 -12.64
CA LYS A 42 8.68 -6.52 -12.73
C LYS A 42 7.31 -6.08 -13.23
N LYS A 43 6.62 -5.27 -12.43
CA LYS A 43 5.36 -4.61 -12.81
C LYS A 43 5.60 -3.11 -12.91
N LYS A 44 5.11 -2.44 -13.96
CA LYS A 44 5.27 -0.99 -14.08
C LYS A 44 4.44 -0.31 -12.99
N PHE A 45 4.95 0.78 -12.44
CA PHE A 45 4.29 1.56 -11.39
C PHE A 45 2.83 1.91 -11.72
N LYS A 46 2.58 2.35 -12.97
CA LYS A 46 1.25 2.70 -13.47
C LYS A 46 0.28 1.52 -13.58
N ASP A 47 0.78 0.29 -13.64
CA ASP A 47 -0.04 -0.91 -13.78
C ASP A 47 -0.37 -1.51 -12.40
N ILE A 48 0.20 -0.96 -11.31
CA ILE A 48 -0.05 -1.41 -9.93
C ILE A 48 -1.15 -0.55 -9.33
N ASP A 49 -2.33 -1.12 -9.19
CA ASP A 49 -3.53 -0.46 -8.69
C ASP A 49 -4.23 -1.26 -7.58
N SER A 50 -3.99 -2.57 -7.49
CA SER A 50 -4.51 -3.47 -6.45
C SER A 50 -3.97 -3.17 -5.05
N LEU A 51 -4.87 -2.86 -4.12
CA LEU A 51 -4.56 -2.69 -2.70
C LEU A 51 -4.14 -4.01 -2.06
N GLN A 52 -4.83 -5.11 -2.36
CA GLN A 52 -4.50 -6.44 -1.82
C GLN A 52 -3.07 -6.82 -2.20
N TRP A 53 -2.68 -6.66 -3.47
CA TRP A 53 -1.34 -6.98 -3.94
C TRP A 53 -0.27 -6.14 -3.22
N MET A 54 -0.50 -4.84 -3.07
CA MET A 54 0.45 -3.95 -2.38
C MET A 54 0.61 -4.33 -0.92
N LEU A 55 -0.46 -4.75 -0.24
CA LEU A 55 -0.41 -5.25 1.14
C LEU A 55 0.32 -6.59 1.25
N GLU A 56 0.00 -7.57 0.40
CA GLU A 56 0.63 -8.89 0.37
C GLU A 56 2.14 -8.81 0.09
N LYS A 57 2.54 -7.87 -0.78
CA LYS A 57 3.95 -7.61 -1.11
C LYS A 57 4.63 -6.62 -0.17
N LYS A 58 3.94 -6.17 0.88
CA LYS A 58 4.43 -5.19 1.88
C LYS A 58 4.96 -3.89 1.23
N GLN A 59 4.34 -3.47 0.12
CA GLN A 59 4.69 -2.28 -0.65
C GLN A 59 4.05 -1.01 -0.06
N PHE A 60 4.17 -0.80 1.24
CA PHE A 60 3.68 0.41 1.92
C PHE A 60 4.18 1.75 1.34
N PRO A 61 5.44 1.86 0.86
CA PRO A 61 5.94 3.11 0.28
C PRO A 61 5.28 3.43 -1.04
N LEU A 62 4.96 2.38 -1.81
CA LEU A 62 4.21 2.50 -3.05
C LEU A 62 2.79 3.00 -2.78
N ILE A 63 2.14 2.45 -1.75
CA ILE A 63 0.82 2.92 -1.29
C ILE A 63 0.89 4.42 -0.95
N LYS A 64 1.89 4.83 -0.14
CA LYS A 64 2.09 6.25 0.21
C LYS A 64 2.28 7.12 -1.04
N CYS A 65 3.18 6.75 -1.94
CA CYS A 65 3.45 7.51 -3.16
C CYS A 65 2.20 7.67 -4.04
N LYS A 66 1.39 6.61 -4.17
CA LYS A 66 0.14 6.67 -4.94
C LYS A 66 -0.90 7.57 -4.30
N LEU A 67 -1.03 7.53 -2.97
CA LEU A 67 -1.92 8.41 -2.23
C LEU A 67 -1.48 9.88 -2.34
N GLU A 68 -0.19 10.18 -2.24
CA GLU A 68 0.36 11.54 -2.39
C GLU A 68 0.19 12.08 -3.81
N ALA A 69 0.31 11.21 -4.82
CA ALA A 69 0.07 11.54 -6.22
C ALA A 69 -1.43 11.63 -6.60
N GLY A 70 -2.34 11.29 -5.68
CA GLY A 70 -3.79 11.25 -5.96
C GLY A 70 -4.18 10.15 -6.96
N GLU A 71 -3.38 9.10 -7.08
CA GLU A 71 -3.68 7.97 -7.96
C GLU A 71 -4.79 7.07 -7.39
N ILE A 72 -5.53 6.44 -8.30
CA ILE A 72 -6.59 5.50 -7.93
C ILE A 72 -5.96 4.19 -7.47
N ILE A 73 -6.44 3.68 -6.33
CA ILE A 73 -6.10 2.36 -5.78
C ILE A 73 -7.41 1.56 -5.67
N PHE A 74 -7.47 0.40 -6.31
CA PHE A 74 -8.61 -0.50 -6.24
C PHE A 74 -8.57 -1.34 -4.95
N ASN A 75 -9.66 -1.33 -4.19
CA ASN A 75 -9.82 -2.20 -3.03
C ASN A 75 -10.39 -3.55 -3.47
N ASP A 76 -9.50 -4.50 -3.72
CA ASP A 76 -9.79 -5.86 -4.17
C ASP A 76 -9.68 -6.91 -3.06
N ILE A 77 -9.55 -6.48 -1.80
CA ILE A 77 -9.51 -7.35 -0.63
C ILE A 77 -10.82 -8.15 -0.53
N LYS A 78 -10.72 -9.48 -0.59
CA LYS A 78 -11.86 -10.37 -0.37
C LYS A 78 -12.38 -10.23 1.07
N ALA A 79 -13.70 -10.05 1.20
CA ALA A 79 -14.41 -9.94 2.47
C ALA A 79 -14.46 -11.29 3.21
#